data_AF-X0WD05-F1
#
_entry.id   AF-X0WD05-F1
#
_cell.length_a   1.000
_cell.length_b   1.000
_cell.length_c   1.000
_cell.angle_alpha   90.00
_cell.angle_beta   90.00
_cell.angle_gamma   90.00
#
_symmetry.space_group_name_H-M   'P 1'
#
loop_
_entity.id
_entity.type
_entity.pdbx_description
1 polymer ?
#
loop_
_entity_poly.entity_id
_entity_poly.type
_entity_poly.pdbx_seq_one_letter_code
_entity_poly.pdbx_strand_id
1 'polypeptide(L)'
;MKSGNGKNKKSKIAPSFSVVRSLNDLGEAETLDGYKVGREDKIFILKWGRFVICASYDNHFIYEDKSGKPNRWAHMCTCGSAAVIVGSNAYAGDASPTDTGELLVCLLHAQYGKHADGSS
;
A
#
# COMPACT_ATOMS: atom_id res chain seq x y z
N MET A 1 24.18 0.64 41.80
CA MET A 1 24.22 -0.03 40.47
C MET A 1 23.37 -1.29 40.51
N LYS A 2 22.18 -1.30 39.88
CA LYS A 2 21.51 -2.52 39.40
C LYS A 2 20.82 -2.17 38.09
N SER A 3 21.36 -2.73 37.02
CA SER A 3 20.91 -2.58 35.64
C SER A 3 19.61 -3.34 35.43
N GLY A 4 18.54 -2.64 35.03
CA GLY A 4 17.28 -3.22 34.59
C GLY A 4 17.19 -3.12 33.08
N ASN A 5 17.62 -4.17 32.40
CA ASN A 5 17.65 -4.28 30.94
C ASN A 5 16.20 -4.33 30.40
N GLY A 6 15.68 -3.18 30.00
CA GLY A 6 14.37 -3.03 29.35
C GLY A 6 14.38 -3.71 27.99
N LYS A 7 13.88 -4.95 27.94
CA LYS A 7 13.67 -5.67 26.68
C LYS A 7 12.71 -4.87 25.80
N ASN A 8 13.28 -4.21 24.79
CA ASN A 8 12.56 -3.63 23.66
C ASN A 8 11.68 -4.74 23.07
N LYS A 9 10.37 -4.70 23.34
CA LYS A 9 9.40 -5.54 22.64
C LYS A 9 9.41 -5.09 21.19
N LYS A 10 10.24 -5.71 20.36
CA LYS A 10 10.06 -5.69 18.91
C LYS A 10 8.65 -6.21 18.67
N SER A 11 7.73 -5.29 18.40
CA SER A 11 6.43 -5.61 17.82
C SER A 11 6.72 -6.56 16.66
N LYS A 12 6.30 -7.82 16.78
CA LYS A 12 6.28 -8.73 15.65
C LYS A 12 5.19 -8.20 14.74
N ILE A 13 5.53 -7.27 13.85
CA ILE A 13 4.70 -6.96 12.70
C ILE A 13 4.54 -8.32 12.02
N ALA A 14 3.35 -8.91 12.11
CA ALA A 14 3.06 -10.14 11.38
C ALA A 14 3.40 -9.83 9.93
N PRO A 15 4.31 -10.59 9.28
CA PRO A 15 4.68 -10.30 7.91
C PRO A 15 3.39 -10.36 7.09
N SER A 16 2.94 -9.21 6.60
CA SER A 16 1.77 -9.16 5.73
C SER A 16 2.13 -9.99 4.50
N PHE A 17 1.34 -11.03 4.21
CA PHE A 17 1.58 -11.93 3.07
C PHE A 17 1.58 -11.20 1.73
N SER A 18 1.06 -9.97 1.71
CA SER A 18 1.01 -9.06 0.58
C SER A 18 2.24 -8.16 0.44
N VAL A 19 3.21 -8.22 1.37
CA VAL A 19 4.52 -7.57 1.19
C VAL A 19 5.19 -8.22 -0.01
N VAL A 20 5.76 -7.41 -0.89
CA VAL A 20 6.43 -7.86 -2.10
C VAL A 20 7.91 -8.07 -1.83
N ARG A 21 8.50 -9.09 -2.46
CA ARG A 21 9.86 -9.58 -2.17
C ARG A 21 11.00 -8.86 -2.92
N SER A 22 10.71 -8.11 -3.99
CA SER A 22 11.70 -7.40 -4.82
C SER A 22 11.03 -6.33 -5.70
N LEU A 23 11.69 -5.17 -5.86
CA LEU A 23 11.38 -4.09 -6.79
C LEU A 23 12.59 -3.90 -7.70
N ASN A 24 12.79 -4.80 -8.67
CA ASN A 24 13.77 -4.55 -9.73
C ASN A 24 13.15 -3.73 -10.89
N ASP A 25 11.82 -3.79 -11.02
CA ASP A 25 11.02 -3.04 -11.98
C ASP A 25 9.80 -2.48 -11.24
N LEU A 26 9.60 -1.15 -11.24
CA LEU A 26 8.43 -0.52 -10.60
C LEU A 26 7.11 -0.83 -11.32
N GLY A 27 7.14 -1.64 -12.38
CA GLY A 27 5.96 -2.14 -13.09
C GLY A 27 5.39 -3.45 -12.54
N GLU A 28 6.19 -4.29 -11.89
CA GLU A 28 5.79 -5.65 -11.50
C GLU A 28 6.39 -6.09 -10.16
N ALA A 29 5.69 -7.01 -9.49
CA ALA A 29 6.03 -7.49 -8.16
C ALA A 29 5.55 -8.93 -7.94
N GLU A 30 6.25 -9.65 -7.06
CA GLU A 30 5.79 -10.92 -6.52
C GLU A 30 5.64 -10.83 -4.99
N THR A 31 4.41 -11.06 -4.52
CA THR A 31 4.08 -11.12 -3.08
C THR A 31 4.80 -12.30 -2.41
N LEU A 32 4.97 -12.25 -1.07
CA LEU A 32 5.71 -13.28 -0.31
C LEU A 32 5.23 -14.72 -0.52
N ASP A 33 3.99 -14.90 -0.98
CA ASP A 33 3.35 -16.18 -1.26
C ASP A 33 3.22 -16.52 -2.75
N GLY A 34 4.01 -15.87 -3.60
CA GLY A 34 4.18 -16.21 -5.02
C GLY A 34 3.13 -15.61 -5.97
N TYR A 35 2.23 -14.74 -5.50
CA TYR A 35 1.27 -14.08 -6.37
C TYR A 35 1.92 -12.87 -7.07
N LYS A 36 1.88 -12.85 -8.41
CA LYS A 36 2.39 -11.76 -9.23
C LYS A 36 1.36 -10.64 -9.36
N VAL A 37 1.83 -9.40 -9.26
CA VAL A 37 1.01 -8.19 -9.32
C VAL A 37 1.71 -7.15 -10.19
N GLY A 38 0.91 -6.37 -10.91
CA GLY A 38 1.39 -5.28 -11.77
C GLY A 38 0.96 -3.92 -11.26
N ARG A 39 1.72 -2.89 -11.60
CA ARG A 39 1.37 -1.50 -11.32
C ARG A 39 0.18 -1.08 -12.17
N GLU A 40 -0.80 -0.46 -11.52
CA GLU A 40 -1.97 0.12 -12.19
C GLU A 40 -1.98 1.63 -11.98
N ASP A 41 -2.05 2.40 -13.07
CA ASP A 41 -2.17 3.88 -12.98
C ASP A 41 -3.57 4.30 -12.51
N LYS A 42 -4.56 3.45 -12.78
CA LYS A 42 -5.96 3.64 -12.36
C LYS A 42 -6.66 2.30 -12.20
N ILE A 43 -7.58 2.22 -11.24
CA ILE A 43 -8.40 1.03 -10.97
C ILE A 43 -9.87 1.36 -11.18
N PHE A 44 -10.61 0.46 -11.84
CA PHE A 44 -12.06 0.60 -12.00
C PHE A 44 -12.79 0.15 -10.73
N ILE A 45 -13.47 1.08 -10.06
CA ILE A 45 -14.18 0.81 -8.82
C ILE A 45 -15.62 0.45 -9.15
N LEU A 46 -15.93 -0.85 -9.17
CA LEU A 46 -17.24 -1.37 -9.58
C LEU A 46 -18.40 -0.72 -8.82
N LYS A 47 -18.24 -0.51 -7.50
CA LYS A 47 -19.26 0.13 -6.65
C LYS A 47 -19.67 1.53 -7.12
N TRP A 48 -18.76 2.25 -7.79
CA TRP A 48 -18.96 3.64 -8.21
C TRP A 48 -19.03 3.82 -9.72
N GLY A 49 -18.79 2.75 -10.50
CA GLY A 49 -18.88 2.77 -11.95
C GLY A 49 -17.85 3.70 -12.63
N ARG A 50 -16.67 3.90 -12.02
CA ARG A 50 -15.64 4.81 -12.55
C ARG A 50 -14.22 4.37 -12.22
N PHE A 51 -13.26 4.90 -12.98
CA PHE A 51 -11.84 4.77 -12.66
C PHE A 51 -11.44 5.75 -11.56
N VAL A 52 -10.51 5.31 -10.70
CA VAL A 52 -9.83 6.15 -9.70
C VAL A 52 -8.34 6.02 -9.93
N ILE A 53 -7.63 7.16 -9.94
CA ILE A 53 -6.18 7.23 -10.16
C ILE A 53 -5.45 6.67 -8.93
N CYS A 54 -4.39 5.90 -9.17
CA CYS A 54 -3.50 5.41 -8.12
C CYS A 54 -2.41 6.43 -7.80
N ALA A 55 -2.06 6.55 -6.52
CA ALA A 55 -0.92 7.33 -6.10
C ALA A 55 0.38 6.79 -6.70
N SER A 56 1.21 7.70 -7.21
CA SER A 56 2.53 7.37 -7.74
C SER A 56 3.56 7.44 -6.62
N TYR A 57 3.85 6.30 -6.00
CA TYR A 57 4.97 6.20 -5.05
C TYR A 57 6.27 5.87 -5.80
N ASP A 58 7.41 6.27 -5.21
CA ASP A 58 8.73 6.07 -5.79
C ASP A 58 9.21 4.61 -5.69
N ASN A 59 8.84 3.92 -4.60
CA ASN A 59 9.26 2.56 -4.28
C ASN A 59 8.09 1.59 -4.12
N HIS A 60 6.86 2.06 -4.29
CA HIS A 60 5.66 1.25 -4.11
C HIS A 60 4.65 1.48 -5.22
N PHE A 61 3.70 0.56 -5.35
CA PHE A 61 2.57 0.78 -6.24
C PHE A 61 1.32 0.10 -5.71
N ILE A 62 0.19 0.56 -6.23
CA ILE A 62 -1.13 0.04 -5.91
C ILE A 62 -1.54 -0.94 -7.01
N TYR A 63 -2.22 -2.01 -6.59
CA TYR A 63 -2.74 -3.03 -7.47
C TYR A 63 -4.10 -3.56 -6.97
N GLU A 64 -4.92 -4.04 -7.89
CA GLU A 64 -6.09 -4.85 -7.60
C GLU A 64 -5.69 -6.29 -7.25
N ASP A 65 -6.02 -6.76 -6.04
CA ASP A 65 -5.75 -8.14 -5.63
C ASP A 65 -6.91 -9.07 -6.05
N LYS A 66 -6.68 -9.78 -7.16
CA LYS A 66 -7.60 -10.78 -7.73
C LYS A 66 -7.34 -12.21 -7.24
N SER A 67 -6.42 -12.40 -6.28
CA SER A 67 -6.00 -13.73 -5.85
C SER A 67 -7.06 -14.49 -5.06
N GLY A 68 -8.04 -13.80 -4.47
CA GLY A 68 -9.05 -14.40 -3.59
C GLY A 68 -8.49 -14.98 -2.29
N LYS A 69 -7.24 -14.65 -1.94
CA LYS A 69 -6.57 -15.17 -0.74
C LYS A 69 -7.12 -14.52 0.54
N PRO A 70 -7.22 -15.26 1.65
CA PRO A 70 -7.73 -14.73 2.90
C PRO A 70 -6.83 -13.61 3.45
N ASN A 71 -7.43 -12.69 4.21
CA ASN A 71 -6.75 -11.54 4.84
C ASN A 71 -6.15 -10.52 3.85
N ARG A 72 -6.62 -10.51 2.60
CA ARG A 72 -6.27 -9.49 1.60
C ARG A 72 -7.49 -8.64 1.27
N TRP A 73 -7.25 -7.38 0.97
CA TRP A 73 -8.29 -6.47 0.49
C TRP A 73 -8.31 -6.50 -1.04
N ALA A 74 -9.41 -6.03 -1.63
CA ALA A 74 -9.53 -5.96 -3.08
C ALA A 74 -8.46 -5.05 -3.72
N HIS A 75 -7.97 -4.06 -2.97
CA HIS A 75 -6.93 -3.13 -3.43
C HIS A 75 -5.82 -3.10 -2.38
N MET A 76 -4.59 -3.24 -2.84
CA MET A 76 -3.42 -3.40 -1.99
C MET A 76 -2.27 -2.52 -2.50
N CYS A 77 -1.38 -2.15 -1.58
CA CYS A 77 -0.09 -1.57 -1.90
C CYS A 77 0.99 -2.65 -1.80
N THR A 78 2.05 -2.57 -2.61
CA THR A 78 3.18 -3.52 -2.57
C THR A 78 3.94 -3.52 -1.24
N CYS A 79 3.77 -2.48 -0.40
CA CYS A 79 4.24 -2.47 0.98
C CYS A 79 3.47 -3.44 1.91
N GLY A 80 2.39 -4.06 1.44
CA GLY A 80 1.54 -4.99 2.18
C GLY A 80 0.36 -4.35 2.94
N SER A 81 0.13 -3.05 2.76
CA SER A 81 -1.04 -2.33 3.29
C SER A 81 -2.23 -2.39 2.33
N ALA A 82 -3.45 -2.22 2.87
CA ALA A 82 -4.63 -2.00 2.03
C ALA A 82 -4.52 -0.64 1.31
N ALA A 83 -5.07 -0.56 0.10
CA ALA A 83 -5.24 0.70 -0.61
C ALA A 83 -6.68 1.21 -0.48
N VAL A 84 -6.83 2.50 -0.20
CA VAL A 84 -8.12 3.16 0.07
C VAL A 84 -8.27 4.41 -0.76
N ILE A 85 -9.52 4.80 -1.04
CA ILE A 85 -9.81 6.02 -1.78
C ILE A 85 -9.95 7.16 -0.78
N VAL A 86 -9.22 8.23 -1.00
CA VAL A 86 -9.20 9.41 -0.13
C VAL A 86 -9.44 10.68 -0.95
N GLY A 87 -10.02 11.70 -0.31
CA GLY A 87 -10.21 13.01 -0.93
C GLY A 87 -8.95 13.88 -0.90
N SER A 88 -8.94 14.96 -1.68
CA SER A 88 -7.82 15.90 -1.89
C SER A 88 -7.13 16.35 -0.61
N ASN A 89 -7.88 16.60 0.47
CA ASN A 89 -7.31 17.06 1.74
C ASN A 89 -6.36 16.02 2.37
N ALA A 90 -6.57 14.73 2.11
CA ALA A 90 -5.77 13.66 2.70
C ALA A 90 -4.44 13.44 1.96
N TYR A 91 -4.34 13.84 0.70
CA TYR A 91 -3.12 13.65 -0.13
C TYR A 91 -2.49 14.96 -0.62
N ALA A 92 -2.97 16.12 -0.16
CA ALA A 92 -2.53 17.43 -0.66
C ALA A 92 -1.02 17.70 -0.51
N GLY A 93 -0.33 17.02 0.41
CA GLY A 93 1.12 17.10 0.59
C GLY A 93 1.91 16.14 -0.31
N ASP A 94 1.26 15.12 -0.86
CA ASP A 94 1.90 14.01 -1.56
C ASP A 94 1.67 14.07 -3.08
N ALA A 95 0.55 14.65 -3.53
CA ALA A 95 0.21 14.71 -4.95
C ALA A 95 -0.65 15.94 -5.30
N SER A 96 -0.62 16.33 -6.58
CA SER A 96 -1.55 17.32 -7.11
C SER A 96 -2.99 16.77 -7.13
N PRO A 97 -4.02 17.61 -6.94
CA PRO A 97 -5.41 17.18 -7.08
C PRO A 97 -5.69 16.50 -8.42
N THR A 98 -6.46 15.41 -8.38
CA THR A 98 -6.97 14.74 -9.58
C THR A 98 -8.25 15.43 -10.05
N ASP A 99 -8.72 15.15 -11.26
CA ASP A 99 -9.96 15.70 -11.80
C ASP A 99 -11.19 15.36 -10.93
N THR A 100 -11.16 14.23 -10.21
CA THR A 100 -12.23 13.82 -9.29
C THR A 100 -12.01 14.30 -7.85
N GLY A 101 -10.87 14.92 -7.55
CA GLY A 101 -10.48 15.30 -6.18
C GLY A 101 -10.24 14.11 -5.26
N GLU A 102 -9.96 12.94 -5.84
CA GLU A 102 -9.78 11.68 -5.12
C GLU A 102 -8.60 10.89 -5.68
N LEU A 103 -7.95 10.14 -4.80
CA LEU A 103 -6.81 9.30 -5.14
C LEU A 103 -6.91 7.97 -4.39
N LEU A 104 -6.55 6.88 -5.06
CA LEU A 104 -6.35 5.60 -4.40
C LEU A 104 -4.93 5.62 -3.81
N VAL A 105 -4.81 5.40 -2.50
CA VAL A 105 -3.56 5.55 -1.74
C VAL A 105 -3.31 4.34 -0.83
N CYS A 106 -2.06 4.09 -0.48
CA CYS A 106 -1.69 3.22 0.63
C CYS A 106 -2.28 3.77 1.94
N LEU A 107 -3.09 2.97 2.64
CA LEU A 107 -3.77 3.38 3.88
C LEU A 107 -2.77 3.81 4.97
N LEU A 108 -1.73 3.01 5.21
CA LEU A 108 -0.75 3.33 6.25
C LEU A 108 0.06 4.59 5.91
N HIS A 109 0.38 4.80 4.64
CA HIS A 109 1.07 6.02 4.22
C HIS A 109 0.18 7.24 4.43
N ALA A 110 -1.08 7.18 3.98
CA ALA A 110 -2.02 8.28 4.16
C ALA A 110 -2.33 8.61 5.63
N GLN A 111 -2.31 7.62 6.52
CA GLN A 111 -2.60 7.82 7.95
C GLN A 111 -1.39 8.30 8.76
N TYR A 112 -0.20 7.80 8.43
CA TYR A 112 0.98 7.92 9.31
C TYR A 112 2.24 8.43 8.61
N GLY A 113 2.21 8.64 7.29
CA GLY A 113 3.39 8.94 6.48
C GLY A 113 4.41 7.80 6.49
N LYS A 114 3.95 6.54 6.59
CA LYS A 114 4.83 5.36 6.72
C LYS A 114 4.33 4.19 5.88
N HIS A 115 5.26 3.47 5.26
CA HIS A 115 4.97 2.21 4.60
C HIS A 115 5.00 1.03 5.58
N ALA A 116 4.25 -0.04 5.27
CA ALA A 116 4.14 -1.20 6.16
C ALA A 116 5.42 -2.06 6.22
N ASP A 117 6.22 -2.01 5.15
CA ASP A 117 7.52 -2.66 5.03
C ASP A 117 8.65 -1.84 5.70
N GLY A 118 8.36 -0.61 6.14
CA GLY A 118 9.28 0.29 6.81
C GLY A 118 10.12 1.16 5.88
N SER A 119 9.85 1.18 4.57
CA SER A 119 10.50 2.11 3.65
C SER A 119 10.01 3.55 3.87
N SER A 120 10.83 4.50 3.39
CA SER A 120 10.53 5.93 3.32
C SER A 120 9.76 6.25 2.05
#